data_AF-T0CD20-F1
#
_entry.id   AF-T0CD20-F1
#
_cell.length_a   1.000
_cell.length_b   1.000
_cell.length_c   1.000
_cell.angle_alpha   90.00
_cell.angle_beta   90.00
_cell.angle_gamma   90.00
#
_symmetry.space_group_name_H-M   'P 1'
#
loop_
_entity.id
_entity.type
_entity.pdbx_description
1 polymer ?
#
loop_
_entity_poly.entity_id
_entity_poly.type
_entity_poly.pdbx_seq_one_letter_code
_entity_poly.pdbx_strand_id
1 'polypeptide(L)'
;MSNGKPQVVSKKGINPIWFFPVAAVSIGIWLLYTNLMARASYITINFKNADGIIPGKTTIIYKGTIVGRVKDTELNKNLTSVAVHVEMNPRMRDYLSKDTKFWLVSPTVNLSGISGLGTIISGKFINMHPAKGKFIRNFDALNETPRSLRSDGIYIKLNANKLGSISNGSPIYYNKIQVGEVTSYDLDMERDGVDITVFIESRYQNLIHSTSRFYNVSGMQVDASLTGVKVQTESLASLVKGGISFVNFESDNKTVLKQNFEKSFKLYTSYEETIPGKEIEIEFPLGSAVSKVKTPIKFRSIVIGYVTGSKIDRNKSTLTVQATIKKEFENIVVKGAKFWEVKPKISLSGIESIDALTGNYIAVDIGRSRYNKGKQTDSFKALRQAPLKEVHNKFGQRLSLYSDRRNSLAKGQGVYYRGIQVGVITDVRLNTRAKNIIAEIFVNSPYHRLLKEETKFWNVSGVDVEFGLFSGAKISTQSLETLFSGGVEFATPERFTKRKKNYFKIHKKANSEWLEWKPIIEL
;
A
#
# COMPACT_ATOMS: atom_id res chain seq x y z
N MET A 1 102.92 44.66 -77.13
CA MET A 1 101.97 43.55 -76.94
C MET A 1 101.79 43.33 -75.45
N SER A 2 100.60 43.58 -74.90
CA SER A 2 100.27 43.25 -73.51
C SER A 2 99.01 42.38 -73.51
N ASN A 3 99.18 41.10 -73.18
CA ASN A 3 98.11 40.11 -73.11
C ASN A 3 97.43 40.20 -71.75
N GLY A 4 96.25 40.82 -71.68
CA GLY A 4 95.36 40.75 -70.53
C GLY A 4 94.59 39.42 -70.54
N LYS A 5 94.93 38.50 -69.62
CA LYS A 5 94.13 37.28 -69.39
C LYS A 5 92.91 37.61 -68.51
N PRO A 6 91.69 37.17 -68.85
CA PRO A 6 90.51 37.36 -68.02
C PRO A 6 90.52 36.43 -66.80
N GLN A 7 90.24 36.98 -65.61
CA GLN A 7 89.96 36.20 -64.40
C GLN A 7 88.47 35.79 -64.38
N VAL A 8 88.22 34.49 -64.37
CA VAL A 8 86.89 33.91 -64.16
C VAL A 8 86.66 33.74 -62.67
N VAL A 9 85.73 34.51 -62.09
CA VAL A 9 85.29 34.35 -60.71
C VAL A 9 84.03 33.46 -60.69
N SER A 10 84.17 32.24 -60.17
CA SER A 10 83.06 31.32 -59.97
C SER A 10 82.23 31.72 -58.75
N LYS A 11 80.98 32.16 -58.95
CA LYS A 11 80.01 32.31 -57.86
C LYS A 11 79.27 30.99 -57.65
N LYS A 12 79.67 30.24 -56.62
CA LYS A 12 78.87 29.14 -56.04
C LYS A 12 77.79 29.73 -55.15
N GLY A 13 76.59 29.88 -55.68
CA GLY A 13 75.38 30.17 -54.91
C GLY A 13 74.21 29.42 -55.54
N ILE A 14 73.37 28.80 -54.71
CA ILE A 14 72.15 28.14 -55.17
C ILE A 14 71.25 29.23 -55.77
N ASN A 15 70.86 29.05 -57.02
CA ASN A 15 70.08 30.04 -57.75
C ASN A 15 68.69 30.21 -57.07
N PRO A 16 68.26 31.44 -56.69
CA PRO A 16 67.00 31.70 -55.99
C PRO A 16 65.76 31.12 -56.67
N ILE A 17 65.84 30.86 -57.98
CA ILE A 17 64.78 30.24 -58.80
C ILE A 17 64.36 28.85 -58.27
N TRP A 18 65.25 28.12 -57.59
CA TRP A 18 64.95 26.80 -57.02
C TRP A 18 64.15 26.83 -55.71
N PHE A 19 63.94 28.00 -55.09
CA PHE A 19 63.08 28.10 -53.90
C PHE A 19 61.61 27.87 -54.23
N PHE A 20 61.16 28.30 -55.41
CA PHE A 20 59.75 28.24 -55.78
C PHE A 20 59.22 26.79 -55.94
N PRO A 21 59.94 25.87 -56.64
CA PRO A 21 59.54 24.46 -56.72
C PRO A 21 59.55 23.75 -55.35
N VAL A 22 60.55 24.02 -54.50
CA VAL A 22 60.66 23.40 -53.17
C VAL A 22 59.52 23.86 -52.26
N ALA A 23 59.17 25.15 -52.30
CA ALA A 23 58.02 25.68 -51.58
C ALA A 23 56.71 25.04 -52.06
N ALA A 24 56.51 24.90 -53.37
CA ALA A 24 55.33 24.26 -53.94
C ALA A 24 55.21 22.78 -53.52
N VAL A 25 56.30 22.02 -53.56
CA VAL A 25 56.33 20.61 -53.10
C VAL A 25 56.04 20.53 -51.59
N SER A 26 56.59 21.43 -50.79
CA SER A 26 56.36 21.47 -49.34
C SER A 26 54.89 21.75 -49.00
N ILE A 27 54.26 22.69 -49.71
CA ILE A 27 52.82 22.97 -49.59
C ILE A 27 52.01 21.76 -50.05
N GLY A 28 52.39 21.09 -51.14
CA GLY A 28 51.75 19.88 -51.61
C GLY A 28 51.79 18.75 -50.59
N ILE A 29 52.96 18.49 -49.98
CA ILE A 29 53.13 17.50 -48.91
C ILE A 29 52.29 17.89 -47.68
N TRP A 30 52.27 19.16 -47.30
CA TRP A 30 51.46 19.64 -46.18
C TRP A 30 49.96 19.48 -46.42
N LEU A 31 49.47 19.83 -47.62
CA LEU A 31 48.07 19.62 -48.02
C LEU A 31 47.71 18.13 -48.09
N LEU A 32 48.61 17.28 -48.58
CA LEU A 32 48.40 15.83 -48.61
C LEU A 32 48.32 15.27 -47.18
N TYR A 33 49.22 15.71 -46.29
CA TYR A 33 49.24 15.32 -44.88
C TYR A 33 47.97 15.75 -44.15
N THR A 34 47.53 17.00 -44.33
CA THR A 34 46.29 17.51 -43.72
C THR A 34 45.05 16.78 -44.26
N ASN A 35 44.98 16.46 -45.55
CA ASN A 35 43.87 15.69 -46.14
C ASN A 35 43.81 14.25 -45.61
N LEU A 36 44.96 13.58 -45.48
CA LEU A 36 45.05 12.23 -44.91
C LEU A 36 44.63 12.20 -43.42
N MET A 37 44.98 13.24 -42.66
CA MET A 37 44.56 13.37 -41.26
C MET A 37 43.08 13.73 -41.12
N ALA A 38 42.51 14.53 -42.03
CA ALA A 38 41.08 14.86 -42.03
C ALA A 38 40.20 13.61 -42.30
N ARG A 39 40.65 12.69 -43.17
CA ARG A 39 39.98 11.39 -43.41
C ARG A 39 40.08 10.41 -42.23
N ALA A 40 40.95 10.68 -41.24
CA ALA A 40 41.16 9.81 -40.09
C ALA A 40 40.05 9.93 -39.02
N SER A 41 39.19 10.95 -39.14
CA SER A 41 38.08 11.24 -38.23
C SER A 41 36.79 10.49 -38.56
N TYR A 42 36.69 9.81 -39.71
CA TYR A 42 35.48 9.11 -40.13
C TYR A 42 35.49 7.63 -39.72
N ILE A 43 34.43 7.22 -39.02
CA ILE A 43 34.14 5.84 -38.65
C ILE A 43 32.78 5.40 -39.17
N THR A 44 32.58 4.10 -39.29
CA THR A 44 31.31 3.47 -39.65
C THR A 44 30.83 2.64 -38.47
N ILE A 45 29.58 2.85 -38.06
CA ILE A 45 28.92 2.10 -36.99
C ILE A 45 27.72 1.36 -37.58
N ASN A 46 27.72 0.03 -37.49
CA ASN A 46 26.64 -0.81 -38.00
C ASN A 46 25.54 -0.97 -36.95
N PHE A 47 24.34 -0.50 -37.25
CA PHE A 47 23.16 -0.70 -36.41
C PHE A 47 22.23 -1.75 -37.03
N LYS A 48 21.62 -2.62 -36.22
CA LYS A 48 20.54 -3.51 -36.69
C LYS A 48 19.30 -2.72 -37.10
N ASN A 49 19.02 -1.63 -36.40
CA ASN A 49 17.94 -0.69 -36.70
C ASN A 49 18.46 0.75 -36.45
N ALA A 50 18.31 1.62 -37.44
CA ALA A 50 18.73 3.03 -37.37
C ALA A 50 17.55 4.00 -37.22
N ASP A 51 16.38 3.52 -36.82
CA ASP A 51 15.20 4.34 -36.56
C ASP A 51 15.55 5.54 -35.66
N GLY A 52 15.23 6.75 -36.13
CA GLY A 52 15.49 8.01 -35.43
C GLY A 52 16.94 8.51 -35.45
N ILE A 53 17.85 7.87 -36.20
CA ILE A 53 19.18 8.43 -36.53
C ILE A 53 19.03 9.34 -37.76
N ILE A 54 19.39 10.62 -37.63
CA ILE A 54 19.23 11.62 -38.69
C ILE A 54 20.61 12.22 -39.05
N PRO A 55 21.07 12.07 -40.31
CA PRO A 55 22.27 12.74 -40.82
C PRO A 55 22.31 14.24 -40.49
N GLY A 56 23.46 14.73 -40.04
CA GLY A 56 23.69 16.12 -39.65
C GLY A 56 23.10 16.54 -38.30
N LYS A 57 22.11 15.82 -37.76
CA LYS A 57 21.48 16.14 -36.47
C LYS A 57 21.95 15.22 -35.34
N THR A 58 21.99 13.91 -35.56
CA THR A 58 22.35 12.94 -34.51
C THR A 58 23.83 13.07 -34.14
N THR A 59 24.12 13.19 -32.84
CA THR A 59 25.46 13.33 -32.30
C THR A 59 25.91 12.09 -31.55
N ILE A 60 27.23 11.86 -31.51
CA ILE A 60 27.87 10.95 -30.56
C ILE A 60 28.23 11.74 -29.31
N ILE A 61 27.76 11.26 -28.16
CA ILE A 61 27.97 11.87 -26.85
C ILE A 61 28.80 10.93 -25.98
N TYR A 62 29.77 11.47 -25.24
CA TYR A 62 30.49 10.79 -24.18
C TYR A 62 30.52 11.68 -22.94
N LYS A 63 30.10 11.16 -21.78
CA LYS A 63 30.01 11.91 -20.51
C LYS A 63 29.34 13.29 -20.68
N GLY A 64 28.25 13.35 -21.45
CA GLY A 64 27.50 14.59 -21.69
C GLY A 64 28.12 15.56 -22.71
N THR A 65 29.28 15.24 -23.30
CA THR A 65 29.96 16.09 -24.28
C THR A 65 29.84 15.50 -25.69
N ILE A 66 29.60 16.35 -26.70
CA ILE A 66 29.58 15.95 -28.10
C ILE A 66 30.99 15.62 -28.57
N VAL A 67 31.20 14.38 -29.02
CA VAL A 67 32.50 13.86 -29.48
C VAL A 67 32.47 13.36 -30.92
N GLY A 68 31.29 13.38 -31.57
CA GLY A 68 31.14 13.11 -32.99
C GLY A 68 29.75 13.49 -33.52
N ARG A 69 29.57 13.47 -34.84
CA ARG A 69 28.31 13.79 -35.52
C ARG A 69 28.07 12.87 -36.71
N VAL A 70 26.86 12.33 -36.80
CA VAL A 70 26.43 11.51 -37.93
C VAL A 70 26.41 12.36 -39.19
N LYS A 71 27.03 11.85 -40.25
CA LYS A 71 27.11 12.50 -41.56
C LYS A 71 26.21 11.86 -42.58
N ASP A 72 26.09 10.54 -42.54
CA ASP A 72 25.30 9.79 -43.51
C ASP A 72 24.86 8.44 -42.94
N THR A 73 23.85 7.85 -43.56
CA THR A 73 23.29 6.54 -43.23
C THR A 73 22.98 5.77 -44.50
N GLU A 74 23.60 4.61 -44.66
CA GLU A 74 23.40 3.73 -45.81
C GLU A 74 22.88 2.36 -45.36
N LEU A 75 21.91 1.81 -46.09
CA LEU A 75 21.49 0.43 -45.86
C LEU A 75 22.56 -0.50 -46.42
N ASN A 76 23.05 -1.43 -45.60
CA ASN A 76 24.09 -2.35 -46.03
C ASN A 76 23.52 -3.33 -47.08
N LYS A 77 24.38 -3.87 -47.96
CA LYS A 77 23.96 -4.69 -49.13
C LYS A 77 23.12 -5.91 -48.76
N ASN A 78 23.26 -6.39 -47.53
CA ASN A 78 22.52 -7.54 -47.00
C ASN A 78 21.13 -7.19 -46.45
N LEU A 79 20.74 -5.90 -46.43
CA LEU A 79 19.47 -5.37 -45.92
C LEU A 79 19.19 -5.67 -44.43
N THR A 80 20.16 -6.22 -43.68
CA THR A 80 20.00 -6.60 -42.27
C THR A 80 20.60 -5.60 -41.30
N SER A 81 21.35 -4.61 -41.79
CA SER A 81 22.02 -3.60 -40.97
C SER A 81 22.12 -2.27 -41.72
N VAL A 82 22.17 -1.17 -40.97
CA VAL A 82 22.37 0.18 -41.46
C VAL A 82 23.76 0.64 -41.06
N ALA A 83 24.58 0.98 -42.05
CA ALA A 83 25.89 1.57 -41.87
C ALA A 83 25.75 3.08 -41.62
N VAL A 84 26.13 3.52 -40.43
CA VAL A 84 26.06 4.94 -40.03
C VAL A 84 27.45 5.54 -40.10
N HIS A 85 27.66 6.49 -41.00
CA HIS A 85 28.93 7.18 -41.17
C HIS A 85 29.01 8.38 -40.23
N VAL A 86 30.06 8.41 -39.41
CA VAL A 86 30.21 9.40 -38.34
C VAL A 86 31.55 10.10 -38.41
N GLU A 87 31.52 11.43 -38.35
CA GLU A 87 32.70 12.26 -38.12
C GLU A 87 32.95 12.39 -36.61
N MET A 88 34.08 11.87 -36.15
CA MET A 88 34.55 11.93 -34.77
C MET A 88 35.50 13.11 -34.54
N ASN A 89 35.57 13.60 -33.31
CA ASN A 89 36.61 14.53 -32.90
C ASN A 89 37.99 13.83 -33.03
N PRO A 90 38.99 14.45 -33.68
CA PRO A 90 40.33 13.86 -33.85
C PRO A 90 40.99 13.40 -32.54
N ARG A 91 40.66 14.04 -31.41
CA ARG A 91 41.17 13.66 -30.07
C ARG A 91 40.68 12.29 -29.59
N MET A 92 39.61 11.76 -30.17
CA MET A 92 39.07 10.44 -29.81
C MET A 92 39.80 9.28 -30.50
N ARG A 93 40.74 9.56 -31.41
CA ARG A 93 41.42 8.54 -32.21
C ARG A 93 42.03 7.40 -31.39
N ASP A 94 42.74 7.73 -30.32
CA ASP A 94 43.40 6.73 -29.47
C ASP A 94 42.41 5.89 -28.65
N TYR A 95 41.14 6.31 -28.63
CA TYR A 95 40.03 5.72 -27.87
C TYR A 95 39.02 4.99 -28.76
N LEU A 96 39.34 4.80 -30.05
CA LEU A 96 38.52 4.12 -31.05
C LEU A 96 39.15 2.75 -31.36
N SER A 97 39.21 1.88 -30.36
CA SER A 97 39.78 0.53 -30.47
C SER A 97 38.71 -0.54 -30.63
N LYS A 98 39.12 -1.81 -30.82
CA LYS A 98 38.21 -2.96 -30.90
C LYS A 98 37.26 -3.09 -29.70
N ASP A 99 37.66 -2.59 -28.54
CA ASP A 99 36.87 -2.67 -27.30
C ASP A 99 35.93 -1.46 -27.11
N THR A 100 36.00 -0.47 -28.01
CA THR A 100 35.12 0.69 -27.98
C THR A 100 33.71 0.29 -28.41
N LYS A 101 32.73 0.64 -27.56
CA LYS A 101 31.33 0.25 -27.74
C LYS A 101 30.47 1.47 -28.05
N PHE A 102 29.49 1.30 -28.93
CA PHE A 102 28.49 2.32 -29.28
C PHE A 102 27.09 1.76 -29.11
N TRP A 103 26.13 2.59 -28.69
CA TRP A 103 24.71 2.21 -28.62
C TRP A 103 23.82 3.43 -28.83
N LEU A 104 22.62 3.19 -29.36
CA LEU A 104 21.63 4.24 -29.56
C LEU A 104 20.87 4.49 -28.25
N VAL A 105 20.74 5.75 -27.84
CA VAL A 105 19.96 6.17 -26.68
C VAL A 105 18.71 6.89 -27.16
N SER A 106 17.55 6.35 -26.80
CA SER A 106 16.25 6.96 -27.05
C SER A 106 15.78 7.68 -25.78
N PRO A 107 15.24 8.91 -25.89
CA PRO A 107 14.63 9.58 -24.75
C PRO A 107 13.40 8.77 -24.28
N THR A 108 13.33 8.49 -22.99
CA THR A 108 12.16 7.85 -22.37
C THR A 108 11.24 8.94 -21.80
N VAL A 109 9.97 8.90 -22.16
CA VAL A 109 8.98 9.86 -21.63
C VAL A 109 8.54 9.39 -20.25
N ASN A 110 9.05 10.04 -19.19
CA ASN A 110 8.61 9.81 -17.83
C ASN A 110 7.61 10.89 -17.39
N LEU A 111 6.39 10.46 -17.02
CA LEU A 111 5.28 11.32 -16.53
C LEU A 111 5.55 12.04 -15.19
N SER A 112 6.69 11.81 -14.53
CA SER A 112 7.00 12.39 -13.21
C SER A 112 7.76 13.72 -13.27
N GLY A 113 7.97 14.28 -14.46
CA GLY A 113 8.72 15.51 -14.65
C GLY A 113 9.63 15.40 -15.86
N ILE A 114 9.66 16.47 -16.65
CA ILE A 114 10.40 16.53 -17.91
C ILE A 114 11.89 16.72 -17.61
N SER A 115 12.57 15.65 -17.21
CA SER A 115 14.04 15.62 -17.24
C SER A 115 14.47 15.44 -18.70
N GLY A 116 15.18 16.41 -19.25
CA GLY A 116 15.62 16.40 -20.66
C GLY A 116 14.76 17.22 -21.62
N LEU A 117 14.22 18.38 -21.21
CA LEU A 117 13.68 19.37 -22.17
C LEU A 117 14.69 19.74 -23.28
N GLY A 118 15.99 19.63 -23.01
CA GLY A 118 17.04 19.76 -24.04
C GLY A 118 17.13 18.59 -25.04
N THR A 119 16.64 17.39 -24.68
CA THR A 119 16.63 16.18 -25.53
C THR A 119 15.36 16.01 -26.37
N ILE A 120 14.23 16.60 -25.94
CA ILE A 120 13.00 16.64 -26.75
C ILE A 120 13.24 17.47 -28.03
N ILE A 121 14.14 18.46 -27.98
CA ILE A 121 14.51 19.29 -29.13
C ILE A 121 15.64 18.65 -29.97
N SER A 122 16.50 17.80 -29.38
CA SER A 122 17.69 17.26 -30.07
C SER A 122 17.56 15.82 -30.61
N GLY A 123 16.54 15.05 -30.23
CA GLY A 123 16.24 13.72 -30.79
C GLY A 123 17.11 12.60 -30.21
N LYS A 124 17.09 11.40 -30.83
CA LYS A 124 17.93 10.26 -30.41
C LYS A 124 19.40 10.60 -30.61
N PHE A 125 20.26 10.13 -29.70
CA PHE A 125 21.72 10.30 -29.79
C PHE A 125 22.45 8.97 -29.64
N ILE A 126 23.68 8.90 -30.12
CA ILE A 126 24.53 7.72 -29.97
C ILE A 126 25.46 7.97 -28.78
N ASN A 127 25.52 7.02 -27.85
CA ASN A 127 26.46 7.09 -26.73
C ASN A 127 27.64 6.16 -26.99
N MET A 128 28.77 6.40 -26.33
CA MET A 128 29.98 5.60 -26.52
C MET A 128 30.70 5.25 -25.22
N HIS A 129 31.39 4.11 -25.24
CA HIS A 129 32.34 3.71 -24.21
C HIS A 129 33.73 3.59 -24.83
N PRO A 130 34.58 4.64 -24.70
CA PRO A 130 35.90 4.66 -25.29
C PRO A 130 36.83 3.64 -24.63
N ALA A 131 37.61 2.93 -25.45
CA ALA A 131 38.69 2.06 -24.99
C ALA A 131 40.00 2.47 -25.69
N LYS A 132 41.08 2.62 -24.93
CA LYS A 132 42.40 2.91 -25.51
C LYS A 132 42.89 1.71 -26.31
N GLY A 133 43.47 1.94 -27.48
CA GLY A 133 44.10 0.85 -28.25
C GLY A 133 44.34 1.18 -29.72
N LYS A 134 44.59 0.14 -30.51
CA LYS A 134 44.81 0.28 -31.96
C LYS A 134 43.54 0.79 -32.65
N PHE A 135 43.66 1.91 -33.35
CA PHE A 135 42.55 2.54 -34.07
C PHE A 135 41.92 1.59 -35.10
N ILE A 136 40.60 1.44 -35.04
CA ILE A 136 39.78 0.78 -36.05
C ILE A 136 38.67 1.72 -36.54
N ARG A 137 38.14 1.46 -37.74
CA ARG A 137 37.13 2.32 -38.39
C ARG A 137 35.72 1.76 -38.37
N ASN A 138 35.57 0.44 -38.27
CA ASN A 138 34.28 -0.24 -38.36
C ASN A 138 33.90 -0.77 -36.99
N PHE A 139 32.69 -0.46 -36.55
CA PHE A 139 32.15 -0.84 -35.24
C PHE A 139 30.77 -1.44 -35.42
N ASP A 140 30.41 -2.37 -34.55
CA ASP A 140 29.04 -2.86 -34.44
C ASP A 140 28.39 -2.22 -33.22
N ALA A 141 27.21 -1.63 -33.43
CA ALA A 141 26.44 -1.05 -32.35
C ALA A 141 25.80 -2.14 -31.49
N LEU A 142 25.73 -1.86 -30.19
CA LEU A 142 25.00 -2.68 -29.24
C LEU A 142 23.52 -2.30 -29.27
N ASN A 143 22.67 -3.31 -29.08
CA ASN A 143 21.21 -3.14 -29.05
C ASN A 143 20.72 -2.36 -27.82
N GLU A 144 21.47 -2.41 -26.72
CA GLU A 144 21.14 -1.77 -25.46
C GLU A 144 22.41 -1.25 -24.77
N THR A 145 22.22 -0.40 -23.76
CA THR A 145 23.34 0.11 -22.94
C THR A 145 24.09 -1.08 -22.32
N PRO A 146 25.43 -1.18 -22.46
CA PRO A 146 26.21 -2.25 -21.86
C PRO A 146 25.90 -2.42 -20.37
N ARG A 147 25.62 -3.65 -19.92
CA ARG A 147 25.37 -3.93 -18.49
C ARG A 147 26.52 -3.48 -17.59
N SER A 148 27.76 -3.50 -18.09
CA SER A 148 28.95 -3.00 -17.39
C SER A 148 28.97 -1.48 -17.16
N LEU A 149 28.13 -0.72 -17.88
CA LEU A 149 27.99 0.74 -17.76
C LEU A 149 26.75 1.17 -16.97
N ARG A 150 25.84 0.24 -16.67
CA ARG A 150 24.98 0.35 -15.48
C ARG A 150 25.86 0.05 -14.26
N SER A 151 26.94 0.81 -14.09
CA SER A 151 27.99 0.51 -13.13
C SER A 151 27.55 0.90 -11.73
N ASP A 152 27.72 -0.07 -10.85
CA ASP A 152 27.62 -0.05 -9.39
C ASP A 152 26.18 -0.21 -8.87
N GLY A 153 25.76 -1.45 -8.66
CA GLY A 153 24.50 -1.80 -8.02
C GLY A 153 24.32 -3.32 -7.92
N ILE A 154 23.23 -3.75 -7.29
CA ILE A 154 22.90 -5.18 -7.16
C ILE A 154 21.61 -5.49 -7.90
N TYR A 155 21.56 -6.66 -8.52
CA TYR A 155 20.36 -7.20 -9.14
C TYR A 155 19.78 -8.29 -8.23
N ILE A 156 18.46 -8.28 -8.09
CA ILE A 156 17.72 -9.20 -7.22
C ILE A 156 16.56 -9.77 -8.03
N LYS A 157 16.25 -11.05 -7.82
CA LYS A 157 15.04 -11.68 -8.37
C LYS A 157 13.92 -11.66 -7.34
N LEU A 158 12.72 -11.24 -7.75
CA LEU A 158 11.50 -11.28 -6.96
C LEU A 158 10.50 -12.22 -7.63
N ASN A 159 9.88 -13.11 -6.86
CA ASN A 159 8.90 -14.07 -7.37
C ASN A 159 7.51 -13.63 -6.91
N ALA A 160 6.56 -13.61 -7.84
CA ALA A 160 5.17 -13.24 -7.60
C ALA A 160 4.21 -14.22 -8.27
N ASN A 161 3.01 -14.39 -7.71
CA ASN A 161 1.96 -15.18 -8.37
C ASN A 161 1.42 -14.48 -9.63
N LYS A 162 1.57 -13.16 -9.72
CA LYS A 162 1.11 -12.33 -10.85
C LYS A 162 1.91 -11.03 -10.90
N LEU A 163 2.09 -10.47 -12.09
CA LEU A 163 2.83 -9.23 -12.30
C LEU A 163 2.13 -8.00 -11.69
N GLY A 164 0.80 -7.95 -11.72
CA GLY A 164 0.03 -6.80 -11.19
C GLY A 164 0.27 -5.52 -12.00
N SER A 165 0.45 -4.38 -11.32
CA SER A 165 0.70 -3.07 -11.94
C SER A 165 2.19 -2.79 -12.24
N ILE A 166 3.05 -3.81 -12.23
CA ILE A 166 4.50 -3.67 -12.38
C ILE A 166 4.87 -3.71 -13.86
N SER A 167 5.80 -2.86 -14.27
CA SER A 167 6.34 -2.73 -15.63
C SER A 167 7.84 -2.42 -15.62
N ASN A 168 8.52 -2.53 -16.76
CA ASN A 168 9.92 -2.11 -16.88
C ASN A 168 10.08 -0.63 -16.54
N GLY A 169 11.05 -0.31 -15.69
CA GLY A 169 11.27 1.03 -15.14
C GLY A 169 10.36 1.37 -13.94
N SER A 170 9.56 0.43 -13.43
CA SER A 170 8.80 0.65 -12.20
C SER A 170 9.75 0.93 -11.03
N PRO A 171 9.49 1.96 -10.21
CA PRO A 171 10.40 2.35 -9.14
C PRO A 171 10.42 1.32 -8.01
N ILE A 172 11.60 1.12 -7.43
CA ILE A 172 11.79 0.40 -6.17
C ILE A 172 11.99 1.42 -5.05
N TYR A 173 11.22 1.30 -3.97
CA TYR A 173 11.24 2.23 -2.85
C TYR A 173 11.77 1.58 -1.56
N TYR A 174 12.45 2.41 -0.76
CA TYR A 174 12.72 2.16 0.66
C TYR A 174 12.37 3.42 1.44
N ASN A 175 11.53 3.30 2.48
CA ASN A 175 11.06 4.46 3.26
C ASN A 175 10.54 5.61 2.37
N LYS A 176 9.80 5.27 1.29
CA LYS A 176 9.26 6.21 0.28
C LYS A 176 10.29 6.93 -0.60
N ILE A 177 11.58 6.59 -0.50
CA ILE A 177 12.65 7.09 -1.36
C ILE A 177 12.92 6.06 -2.45
N GLN A 178 13.01 6.50 -3.71
CA GLN A 178 13.38 5.60 -4.81
C GLN A 178 14.85 5.23 -4.69
N VAL A 179 15.11 3.91 -4.70
CA VAL A 179 16.46 3.33 -4.55
C VAL A 179 16.87 2.42 -5.71
N GLY A 180 15.96 2.23 -6.67
CA GLY A 180 16.17 1.33 -7.79
C GLY A 180 15.00 1.31 -8.77
N GLU A 181 15.04 0.34 -9.69
CA GLU A 181 14.01 0.14 -10.71
C GLU A 181 13.87 -1.33 -11.11
N VAL A 182 12.70 -1.70 -11.63
CA VAL A 182 12.45 -2.99 -12.27
C VAL A 182 13.11 -2.97 -13.66
N THR A 183 13.94 -3.96 -13.96
CA THR A 183 14.67 -4.03 -15.23
C THR A 183 14.05 -4.97 -16.25
N SER A 184 13.48 -6.08 -15.79
CA SER A 184 12.81 -7.08 -16.63
C SER A 184 11.87 -7.95 -15.79
N TYR A 185 10.97 -8.66 -16.46
CA TYR A 185 10.14 -9.70 -15.87
C TYR A 185 9.85 -10.79 -16.91
N ASP A 186 9.73 -12.02 -16.45
CA ASP A 186 9.50 -13.20 -17.28
C ASP A 186 8.50 -14.14 -16.60
N LEU A 187 7.77 -14.94 -17.38
CA LEU A 187 6.91 -15.98 -16.82
C LEU A 187 7.77 -17.11 -16.24
N ASP A 188 7.51 -17.46 -14.98
CA ASP A 188 8.07 -18.67 -14.38
C ASP A 188 7.16 -19.84 -14.75
N MET A 189 7.59 -20.59 -15.78
CA MET A 189 6.86 -21.72 -16.34
C MET A 189 6.80 -22.92 -15.38
N GLU A 190 7.68 -23.01 -14.38
CA GLU A 190 7.69 -24.12 -13.41
C GLU A 190 6.72 -23.87 -12.26
N ARG A 191 6.56 -22.60 -11.85
CA ARG A 191 5.77 -22.22 -10.66
C ARG A 191 4.42 -21.55 -10.95
N ASP A 192 4.03 -21.46 -12.22
CA ASP A 192 2.82 -20.73 -12.65
C ASP A 192 2.80 -19.30 -12.06
N GLY A 193 3.90 -18.58 -12.28
CA GLY A 193 4.17 -17.29 -11.66
C GLY A 193 4.97 -16.34 -12.55
N VAL A 194 5.52 -15.29 -11.92
CA VAL A 194 6.32 -14.26 -12.59
C VAL A 194 7.60 -14.02 -11.80
N ASP A 195 8.73 -14.12 -12.51
CA ASP A 195 10.05 -13.71 -12.03
C ASP A 195 10.29 -12.26 -12.44
N ILE A 196 10.58 -11.40 -11.48
CA ILE A 196 10.81 -9.97 -11.68
C ILE A 196 12.25 -9.66 -11.30
N THR A 197 13.03 -9.14 -12.25
CA THR A 197 14.40 -8.69 -11.98
C THR A 197 14.39 -7.22 -11.62
N VAL A 198 14.96 -6.90 -10.45
CA VAL A 198 15.09 -5.53 -9.95
C VAL A 198 16.54 -5.14 -9.80
N PHE A 199 16.83 -3.88 -10.10
CA PHE A 199 18.14 -3.25 -9.91
C PHE A 199 18.07 -2.27 -8.74
N ILE A 200 19.04 -2.35 -7.84
CA ILE A 200 19.24 -1.42 -6.71
C ILE A 200 20.57 -0.71 -6.90
N GLU A 201 20.58 0.62 -6.78
CA GLU A 201 21.80 1.43 -6.95
C GLU A 201 22.86 1.11 -5.87
N SER A 202 24.16 1.22 -6.19
CA SER A 202 25.28 0.91 -5.28
C SER A 202 25.17 1.60 -3.92
N ARG A 203 24.82 2.89 -3.91
CA ARG A 203 24.69 3.68 -2.69
C ARG A 203 23.62 3.15 -1.73
N TYR A 204 22.71 2.31 -2.22
CA TYR A 204 21.60 1.73 -1.46
C TYR A 204 21.72 0.22 -1.24
N GLN A 205 22.77 -0.44 -1.76
CA GLN A 205 22.92 -1.90 -1.66
C GLN A 205 22.89 -2.42 -0.21
N ASN A 206 23.41 -1.63 0.74
CA ASN A 206 23.47 -1.98 2.16
C ASN A 206 22.10 -1.95 2.86
N LEU A 207 21.06 -1.42 2.19
CA LEU A 207 19.69 -1.45 2.68
C LEU A 207 19.03 -2.81 2.47
N ILE A 208 19.56 -3.64 1.56
CA ILE A 208 19.00 -4.95 1.27
C ILE A 208 19.62 -6.00 2.17
N HIS A 209 18.79 -6.62 3.00
CA HIS A 209 19.17 -7.65 3.95
C HIS A 209 18.64 -9.01 3.50
N SER A 210 19.22 -10.06 4.06
CA SER A 210 18.82 -11.44 3.76
C SER A 210 17.35 -11.76 4.07
N THR A 211 16.70 -10.92 4.86
CA THR A 211 15.33 -11.03 5.35
C THR A 211 14.42 -9.91 4.86
N SER A 212 14.90 -9.03 3.96
CA SER A 212 14.09 -7.97 3.37
C SER A 212 12.83 -8.55 2.75
N ARG A 213 11.68 -7.93 3.03
CA ARG A 213 10.39 -8.33 2.48
C ARG A 213 9.92 -7.29 1.48
N PHE A 214 9.71 -7.70 0.24
CA PHE A 214 9.29 -6.84 -0.85
C PHE A 214 7.78 -6.93 -1.03
N TYR A 215 7.10 -5.80 -1.21
CA TYR A 215 5.67 -5.76 -1.43
C TYR A 215 5.31 -4.81 -2.57
N ASN A 216 4.25 -5.17 -3.29
CA ASN A 216 3.69 -4.34 -4.34
C ASN A 216 3.05 -3.09 -3.72
N VAL A 217 3.45 -1.92 -4.20
CA VAL A 217 2.75 -0.66 -3.97
C VAL A 217 1.98 -0.33 -5.25
N SER A 218 0.80 -0.92 -5.40
CA SER A 218 -0.05 -0.66 -6.56
C SER A 218 -0.56 0.78 -6.51
N GLY A 219 -0.58 1.43 -7.68
CA GLY A 219 -1.05 2.81 -7.78
C GLY A 219 -2.52 2.95 -7.36
N MET A 220 -2.81 4.07 -6.69
CA MET A 220 -4.11 4.53 -6.18
C MET A 220 -5.26 3.49 -6.13
N GLN A 221 -5.48 2.89 -4.95
CA GLN A 221 -6.74 2.21 -4.63
C GLN A 221 -7.68 3.26 -4.03
N VAL A 222 -8.70 3.71 -4.78
CA VAL A 222 -9.68 4.67 -4.26
C VAL A 222 -10.68 3.91 -3.39
N ASP A 223 -10.43 3.86 -2.07
CA ASP A 223 -11.43 3.43 -1.10
C ASP A 223 -12.43 4.58 -0.89
N ALA A 224 -13.46 4.64 -1.74
CA ALA A 224 -14.58 5.58 -1.57
C ALA A 224 -15.44 5.14 -0.37
N SER A 225 -15.19 5.74 0.80
CA SER A 225 -16.07 5.62 1.97
C SER A 225 -17.05 6.79 2.02
N LEU A 226 -18.29 6.54 2.48
CA LEU A 226 -19.38 7.52 2.54
C LEU A 226 -19.15 8.69 3.52
N THR A 227 -17.96 8.77 4.15
CA THR A 227 -17.61 9.77 5.18
C THR A 227 -16.78 10.95 4.64
N GLY A 228 -16.59 11.03 3.32
CA GLY A 228 -15.90 12.14 2.66
C GLY A 228 -14.50 11.77 2.19
N VAL A 229 -14.08 12.37 1.07
CA VAL A 229 -12.77 12.14 0.46
C VAL A 229 -11.71 12.89 1.27
N LYS A 230 -10.96 12.17 2.11
CA LYS A 230 -9.77 12.74 2.78
C LYS A 230 -8.62 12.79 1.78
N VAL A 231 -8.55 13.87 0.99
CA VAL A 231 -7.45 14.09 0.04
C VAL A 231 -6.24 14.63 0.81
N GLN A 232 -5.31 13.75 1.19
CA GLN A 232 -3.96 14.17 1.56
C GLN A 232 -3.17 14.40 0.27
N THR A 233 -2.85 15.67 -0.01
CA THR A 233 -2.32 16.19 -1.28
C THR A 233 -0.81 16.08 -1.42
N GLU A 234 -0.11 15.38 -0.52
CA GLU A 234 1.34 15.22 -0.61
C GLU A 234 1.71 14.31 -1.78
N SER A 235 2.12 14.95 -2.89
CA SER A 235 2.66 14.38 -4.13
C SER A 235 1.85 13.23 -4.75
N LEU A 236 0.71 13.58 -5.38
CA LEU A 236 -0.06 12.64 -6.21
C LEU A 236 0.77 12.03 -7.37
N ALA A 237 1.80 12.71 -7.88
CA ALA A 237 2.55 12.25 -9.05
C ALA A 237 3.35 10.95 -8.83
N SER A 238 3.76 10.66 -7.58
CA SER A 238 4.52 9.45 -7.23
C SER A 238 3.65 8.20 -6.99
N LEU A 239 2.34 8.36 -6.79
CA LEU A 239 1.41 7.27 -6.47
C LEU A 239 0.68 6.68 -7.69
N VAL A 240 0.83 7.27 -8.88
CA VAL A 240 0.09 6.86 -10.08
C VAL A 240 0.73 5.67 -10.81
N LYS A 241 2.06 5.54 -10.79
CA LYS A 241 2.77 4.49 -11.56
C LYS A 241 2.80 3.11 -10.89
N GLY A 242 2.40 3.01 -9.63
CA GLY A 242 2.68 1.83 -8.82
C GLY A 242 4.19 1.57 -8.71
N GLY A 243 4.58 0.49 -8.03
CA GLY A 243 5.98 0.11 -7.89
C GLY A 243 6.16 -1.03 -6.89
N ILE A 244 7.38 -1.17 -6.40
CA ILE A 244 7.72 -2.15 -5.36
C ILE A 244 8.36 -1.40 -4.22
N SER A 245 8.01 -1.74 -2.98
CA SER A 245 8.68 -1.23 -1.80
C SER A 245 9.21 -2.41 -1.00
N PHE A 246 10.24 -2.21 -0.18
CA PHE A 246 10.68 -3.24 0.75
C PHE A 246 10.84 -2.70 2.17
N VAL A 247 10.76 -3.63 3.13
CA VAL A 247 10.90 -3.37 4.55
C VAL A 247 11.85 -4.38 5.19
N ASN A 248 12.59 -3.93 6.19
CA ASN A 248 13.40 -4.76 7.07
C ASN A 248 12.81 -4.64 8.48
N PHE A 249 12.45 -5.76 9.10
CA PHE A 249 11.97 -5.75 10.48
C PHE A 249 13.14 -5.90 11.45
N GLU A 250 13.09 -5.21 12.59
CA GLU A 250 14.17 -5.25 13.60
C GLU A 250 14.42 -6.64 14.17
N SER A 251 13.39 -7.51 14.14
CA SER A 251 13.47 -8.90 14.57
C SER A 251 14.34 -9.78 13.66
N ASP A 252 14.74 -9.28 12.51
CA ASP A 252 15.36 -10.08 11.47
C ASP A 252 16.89 -9.90 11.45
N ASN A 253 17.62 -10.95 11.12
CA ASN A 253 19.09 -10.91 11.04
C ASN A 253 19.55 -9.92 9.96
N LYS A 254 20.30 -8.89 10.38
CA LYS A 254 20.81 -7.79 9.53
C LYS A 254 22.01 -8.17 8.65
N THR A 255 22.05 -9.40 8.14
CA THR A 255 23.10 -9.80 7.20
C THR A 255 22.85 -9.10 5.88
N VAL A 256 23.69 -8.11 5.56
CA VAL A 256 23.71 -7.42 4.28
C VAL A 256 23.92 -8.45 3.17
N LEU A 257 23.08 -8.41 2.14
CA LEU A 257 23.28 -9.27 0.99
C LEU A 257 24.53 -8.84 0.22
N LYS A 258 25.51 -9.74 0.12
CA LYS A 258 26.50 -9.66 -0.96
C LYS A 258 25.83 -10.13 -2.25
N GLN A 259 26.20 -9.53 -3.37
CA GLN A 259 25.62 -9.79 -4.70
C GLN A 259 25.55 -11.31 -4.94
N ASN A 260 24.33 -11.85 -4.94
CA ASN A 260 24.07 -13.27 -5.14
C ASN A 260 22.80 -13.41 -5.99
N PHE A 261 22.98 -13.72 -7.26
CA PHE A 261 21.92 -13.85 -8.26
C PHE A 261 21.00 -15.07 -8.05
N GLU A 262 21.36 -15.99 -7.15
CA GLU A 262 20.56 -17.19 -6.87
C GLU A 262 19.49 -16.94 -5.80
N LYS A 263 19.62 -15.88 -4.99
CA LYS A 263 18.66 -15.61 -3.93
C LYS A 263 17.45 -14.86 -4.47
N SER A 264 16.33 -15.56 -4.54
CA SER A 264 15.02 -14.99 -4.86
C SER A 264 14.28 -14.54 -3.59
N PHE A 265 13.54 -13.44 -3.71
CA PHE A 265 12.65 -12.92 -2.67
C PHE A 265 11.19 -13.07 -3.10
N LYS A 266 10.29 -13.27 -2.15
CA LYS A 266 8.85 -13.20 -2.44
C LYS A 266 8.42 -11.76 -2.57
N LEU A 267 7.66 -11.44 -3.62
CA LEU A 267 6.91 -10.20 -3.74
C LEU A 267 5.51 -10.40 -3.15
N TYR A 268 5.26 -9.79 -2.00
CA TYR A 268 3.97 -9.78 -1.31
C TYR A 268 2.99 -8.84 -2.01
N THR A 269 1.69 -9.09 -1.87
CA THR A 269 0.67 -8.25 -2.54
C THR A 269 0.49 -6.89 -1.86
N SER A 270 0.92 -6.78 -0.60
CA SER A 270 0.75 -5.59 0.22
C SER A 270 1.70 -5.56 1.42
N TYR A 271 1.82 -4.39 2.07
CA TYR A 271 2.63 -4.22 3.27
C TYR A 271 2.15 -5.12 4.41
N GLU A 272 0.84 -5.28 4.59
CA GLU A 272 0.25 -6.03 5.70
C GLU A 272 0.68 -7.51 5.69
N GLU A 273 0.85 -8.12 4.51
CA GLU A 273 1.34 -9.50 4.37
C GLU A 273 2.83 -9.65 4.70
N THR A 274 3.59 -8.55 4.71
CA THR A 274 5.02 -8.58 5.08
C THR A 274 5.23 -8.61 6.58
N ILE A 275 4.21 -8.31 7.39
CA ILE A 275 4.37 -8.17 8.84
C ILE A 275 4.69 -9.53 9.47
N PRO A 276 5.81 -9.68 10.21
CA PRO A 276 6.12 -10.92 10.90
C PRO A 276 5.13 -11.16 12.04
N GLY A 277 4.70 -12.40 12.18
CA GLY A 277 3.74 -12.76 13.20
C GLY A 277 3.29 -14.20 13.10
N LYS A 278 2.39 -14.56 14.00
CA LYS A 278 1.79 -15.88 14.07
C LYS A 278 0.60 -15.99 13.14
N GLU A 279 0.62 -16.99 12.28
CA GLU A 279 -0.50 -17.34 11.42
C GLU A 279 -1.58 -18.07 12.21
N ILE A 280 -2.84 -17.71 11.94
CA ILE A 280 -4.02 -18.28 12.57
C ILE A 280 -5.12 -18.49 11.54
N GLU A 281 -6.01 -19.44 11.83
CA GLU A 281 -7.23 -19.68 11.06
C GLU A 281 -8.46 -19.45 11.94
N ILE A 282 -9.43 -18.70 11.43
CA ILE A 282 -10.68 -18.39 12.13
C ILE A 282 -11.86 -18.82 11.26
N GLU A 283 -12.66 -19.75 11.74
CA GLU A 283 -13.88 -20.22 11.09
C GLU A 283 -15.06 -19.29 11.41
N PHE A 284 -15.56 -18.60 10.39
CA PHE A 284 -16.76 -17.77 10.44
C PHE A 284 -17.95 -18.46 9.75
N PRO A 285 -19.20 -18.13 10.13
CA PRO A 285 -20.36 -18.49 9.32
C PRO A 285 -20.28 -17.90 7.91
N LEU A 286 -20.77 -18.64 6.91
CA LEU A 286 -20.90 -18.11 5.55
C LEU A 286 -21.76 -16.82 5.55
N GLY A 287 -21.33 -15.82 4.79
CA GLY A 287 -21.96 -14.48 4.76
C GLY A 287 -21.33 -13.44 5.68
N SER A 288 -20.28 -13.80 6.45
CA SER A 288 -19.47 -12.84 7.18
C SER A 288 -18.64 -11.99 6.21
N ALA A 289 -18.61 -10.67 6.39
CA ALA A 289 -17.99 -9.73 5.47
C ALA A 289 -16.59 -9.30 5.96
N VAL A 290 -15.80 -10.31 6.34
CA VAL A 290 -14.41 -10.20 6.86
C VAL A 290 -13.41 -11.01 6.02
N SER A 291 -13.83 -11.47 4.83
CA SER A 291 -13.01 -12.26 3.90
C SER A 291 -11.95 -11.44 3.14
N LYS A 292 -12.07 -10.10 3.13
CA LYS A 292 -11.19 -9.20 2.38
C LYS A 292 -9.79 -9.22 3.01
N VAL A 293 -8.77 -9.41 2.18
CA VAL A 293 -7.36 -9.22 2.58
C VAL A 293 -7.20 -7.80 3.15
N LYS A 294 -6.36 -7.63 4.18
CA LYS A 294 -6.18 -6.41 4.97
C LYS A 294 -7.32 -6.07 5.95
N THR A 295 -8.35 -6.91 6.08
CA THR A 295 -9.35 -6.72 7.15
C THR A 295 -8.62 -6.73 8.51
N PRO A 296 -8.74 -5.67 9.33
CA PRO A 296 -7.97 -5.57 10.56
C PRO A 296 -8.53 -6.51 11.63
N ILE A 297 -7.62 -7.09 12.41
CA ILE A 297 -7.93 -7.78 13.65
C ILE A 297 -7.57 -6.85 14.80
N LYS A 298 -8.54 -6.57 15.67
CA LYS A 298 -8.42 -5.60 16.76
C LYS A 298 -8.60 -6.25 18.13
N PHE A 299 -7.67 -5.96 19.04
CA PHE A 299 -7.83 -6.22 20.47
C PHE A 299 -7.99 -4.87 21.17
N ARG A 300 -9.16 -4.61 21.78
CA ARG A 300 -9.47 -3.33 22.46
C ARG A 300 -9.16 -2.10 21.59
N SER A 301 -9.66 -2.11 20.36
CA SER A 301 -9.44 -1.06 19.33
C SER A 301 -7.99 -0.92 18.80
N ILE A 302 -7.02 -1.67 19.33
CA ILE A 302 -5.65 -1.70 18.81
C ILE A 302 -5.55 -2.76 17.71
N VAL A 303 -5.00 -2.38 16.55
CA VAL A 303 -4.78 -3.31 15.43
C VAL A 303 -3.59 -4.22 15.72
N ILE A 304 -3.90 -5.50 15.92
CA ILE A 304 -2.95 -6.55 16.31
C ILE A 304 -2.57 -7.48 15.15
N GLY A 305 -3.28 -7.40 14.03
CA GLY A 305 -3.10 -8.32 12.92
C GLY A 305 -4.03 -8.01 11.76
N TYR A 306 -3.89 -8.77 10.68
CA TYR A 306 -4.66 -8.59 9.45
C TYR A 306 -5.03 -9.93 8.83
N VAL A 307 -6.16 -9.93 8.14
CA VAL A 307 -6.54 -11.04 7.26
C VAL A 307 -5.61 -11.07 6.06
N THR A 308 -5.01 -12.23 5.82
CA THR A 308 -4.07 -12.50 4.70
C THR A 308 -4.74 -13.32 3.59
N GLY A 309 -5.83 -14.02 3.90
CA GLY A 309 -6.58 -14.78 2.91
C GLY A 309 -7.88 -15.34 3.46
N SER A 310 -8.67 -15.96 2.59
CA SER A 310 -9.86 -16.70 3.02
C SER A 310 -10.20 -17.83 2.07
N LYS A 311 -10.84 -18.87 2.61
CA LYS A 311 -11.32 -20.05 1.88
C LYS A 311 -12.76 -20.31 2.26
N ILE A 312 -13.59 -20.61 1.27
CA ILE A 312 -15.00 -20.95 1.47
C ILE A 312 -15.12 -22.47 1.43
N ASP A 313 -15.65 -23.06 2.50
CA ASP A 313 -16.08 -24.45 2.53
C ASP A 313 -17.60 -24.49 2.35
N ARG A 314 -18.04 -24.82 1.12
CA ARG A 314 -19.46 -24.87 0.76
C ARG A 314 -20.21 -25.99 1.48
N ASN A 315 -19.54 -27.10 1.79
CA ASN A 315 -20.17 -28.26 2.43
C ASN A 315 -20.49 -27.96 3.90
N LYS A 316 -19.59 -27.24 4.58
CA LYS A 316 -19.77 -26.85 5.98
C LYS A 316 -20.54 -25.53 6.14
N SER A 317 -20.81 -24.81 5.06
CA SER A 317 -21.36 -23.44 5.09
C SER A 317 -20.54 -22.51 5.97
N THR A 318 -19.21 -22.59 5.83
CA THR A 318 -18.25 -21.82 6.63
C THR A 318 -17.26 -21.06 5.74
N LEU A 319 -16.81 -19.92 6.26
CA LEU A 319 -15.71 -19.13 5.73
C LEU A 319 -14.52 -19.29 6.67
N THR A 320 -13.44 -19.92 6.21
CA THR A 320 -12.18 -19.99 6.95
C THR A 320 -11.34 -18.77 6.57
N VAL A 321 -11.14 -17.87 7.53
CA VAL A 321 -10.28 -16.69 7.38
C VAL A 321 -8.88 -17.05 7.84
N GLN A 322 -7.90 -16.81 6.98
CA GLN A 322 -6.47 -16.93 7.30
C GLN A 322 -5.95 -15.53 7.67
N ALA A 323 -5.23 -15.43 8.78
CA ALA A 323 -4.76 -14.15 9.28
C ALA A 323 -3.40 -14.26 9.96
N THR A 324 -2.70 -13.13 10.02
CA THR A 324 -1.43 -13.00 10.74
C THR A 324 -1.61 -12.05 11.91
N ILE A 325 -1.30 -12.52 13.11
CA ILE A 325 -1.23 -11.72 14.34
C ILE A 325 0.23 -11.32 14.55
N LYS A 326 0.49 -10.02 14.71
CA LYS A 326 1.83 -9.46 14.95
C LYS A 326 2.52 -10.19 16.11
N LYS A 327 3.83 -10.36 15.96
CA LYS A 327 4.67 -11.08 16.93
C LYS A 327 4.50 -10.60 18.38
N GLU A 328 4.42 -9.28 18.60
CA GLU A 328 4.22 -8.69 19.93
C GLU A 328 2.88 -9.07 20.61
N PHE A 329 1.90 -9.57 19.84
CA PHE A 329 0.57 -9.94 20.31
C PHE A 329 0.33 -11.46 20.35
N GLU A 330 1.35 -12.29 20.09
CA GLU A 330 1.19 -13.76 20.06
C GLU A 330 0.62 -14.35 21.36
N ASN A 331 0.85 -13.69 22.50
CA ASN A 331 0.35 -14.12 23.81
C ASN A 331 -1.19 -14.10 23.92
N ILE A 332 -1.89 -13.40 23.04
CA ILE A 332 -3.37 -13.38 23.04
C ILE A 332 -3.97 -14.52 22.21
N VAL A 333 -3.14 -15.24 21.44
CA VAL A 333 -3.55 -16.29 20.52
C VAL A 333 -3.57 -17.64 21.24
N VAL A 334 -4.48 -17.75 22.22
CA VAL A 334 -4.56 -18.89 23.14
C VAL A 334 -5.94 -19.54 23.15
N LYS A 335 -6.00 -20.80 23.60
CA LYS A 335 -7.25 -21.54 23.77
C LYS A 335 -8.24 -20.75 24.64
N GLY A 336 -9.37 -20.39 24.05
CA GLY A 336 -10.43 -19.60 24.68
C GLY A 336 -10.42 -18.11 24.36
N ALA A 337 -9.49 -17.65 23.50
CA ALA A 337 -9.67 -16.39 22.78
C ALA A 337 -10.96 -16.45 21.96
N LYS A 338 -11.71 -15.36 21.99
CA LYS A 338 -13.01 -15.23 21.32
C LYS A 338 -12.87 -14.20 20.22
N PHE A 339 -13.16 -14.61 18.99
CA PHE A 339 -13.15 -13.75 17.82
C PHE A 339 -14.58 -13.50 17.36
N TRP A 340 -14.90 -12.30 16.86
CA TRP A 340 -16.20 -12.01 16.24
C TRP A 340 -16.08 -10.88 15.21
N GLU A 341 -17.01 -10.86 14.26
CA GLU A 341 -17.13 -9.78 13.29
C GLU A 341 -17.81 -8.57 13.94
N VAL A 342 -17.21 -7.39 13.76
CA VAL A 342 -17.83 -6.11 14.10
C VAL A 342 -18.25 -5.41 12.82
N LYS A 343 -19.56 -5.15 12.71
CA LYS A 343 -20.18 -4.42 11.61
C LYS A 343 -20.43 -2.97 12.02
N PRO A 344 -20.37 -2.00 11.09
CA PRO A 344 -20.79 -0.64 11.36
C PRO A 344 -22.27 -0.64 11.76
N LYS A 345 -22.57 -0.02 12.90
CA LYS A 345 -23.94 0.23 13.36
C LYS A 345 -24.16 1.73 13.42
N ILE A 346 -25.15 2.18 12.67
CA ILE A 346 -25.63 3.56 12.69
C ILE A 346 -26.93 3.54 13.49
N SER A 347 -27.00 4.33 14.55
CA SER A 347 -28.19 4.49 15.37
C SER A 347 -28.51 5.97 15.57
N LEU A 348 -29.75 6.29 15.92
CA LEU A 348 -30.20 7.67 16.16
C LEU A 348 -29.56 8.29 17.41
N SER A 349 -29.06 7.49 18.36
CA SER A 349 -28.30 7.93 19.54
C SER A 349 -26.80 8.14 19.26
N GLY A 350 -26.35 7.91 18.02
CA GLY A 350 -24.97 8.06 17.60
C GLY A 350 -24.42 6.79 16.92
N ILE A 351 -23.12 6.83 16.62
CA ILE A 351 -22.42 5.73 15.95
C ILE A 351 -21.77 4.88 17.04
N GLU A 352 -22.37 3.74 17.41
CA GLU A 352 -21.83 2.84 18.45
C GLU A 352 -20.48 2.21 18.07
N SER A 353 -20.17 2.19 16.77
CA SER A 353 -18.96 1.59 16.20
C SER A 353 -18.25 2.58 15.28
N ILE A 354 -17.85 3.76 15.78
CA ILE A 354 -17.05 4.73 15.01
C ILE A 354 -15.81 4.04 14.40
N ASP A 355 -15.21 3.10 15.13
CA ASP A 355 -14.07 2.29 14.69
C ASP A 355 -14.35 1.36 13.48
N ALA A 356 -15.62 1.13 13.14
CA ALA A 356 -16.07 0.32 12.01
C ALA A 356 -16.55 1.18 10.81
N LEU A 357 -16.46 2.50 10.88
CA LEU A 357 -16.83 3.39 9.78
C LEU A 357 -15.96 3.19 8.53
N THR A 358 -14.73 2.71 8.71
CA THR A 358 -13.81 2.36 7.62
C THR A 358 -14.09 0.98 7.02
N GLY A 359 -15.03 0.21 7.57
CA GLY A 359 -15.36 -1.15 7.16
C GLY A 359 -15.42 -2.14 8.33
N ASN A 360 -15.86 -3.36 8.02
CA ASN A 360 -15.91 -4.45 9.00
C ASN A 360 -14.51 -4.81 9.51
N TYR A 361 -14.45 -5.29 10.74
CA TYR A 361 -13.21 -5.80 11.31
C TYR A 361 -13.47 -7.00 12.20
N ILE A 362 -12.41 -7.74 12.52
CA ILE A 362 -12.48 -8.85 13.46
C ILE A 362 -12.04 -8.34 14.83
N ALA A 363 -12.91 -8.41 15.82
CA ALA A 363 -12.53 -8.16 17.20
C ALA A 363 -12.08 -9.46 17.87
N VAL A 364 -11.11 -9.36 18.76
CA VAL A 364 -10.71 -10.44 19.66
C VAL A 364 -10.77 -9.98 21.11
N ASP A 365 -11.14 -10.89 22.00
CA ASP A 365 -10.98 -10.73 23.43
C ASP A 365 -10.53 -12.05 24.08
N ILE A 366 -9.78 -11.90 25.17
CA ILE A 366 -9.30 -12.98 26.02
C ILE A 366 -9.59 -12.62 27.47
N GLY A 367 -10.19 -13.55 28.22
CA GLY A 367 -10.43 -13.33 29.64
C GLY A 367 -9.12 -13.01 30.37
N ARG A 368 -9.14 -11.99 31.25
CA ARG A 368 -7.93 -11.43 31.92
C ARG A 368 -7.01 -12.50 32.54
N SER A 369 -7.57 -13.58 33.08
CA SER A 369 -6.81 -14.69 33.69
C SER A 369 -5.95 -15.51 32.70
N ARG A 370 -6.11 -15.33 31.38
CA ARG A 370 -5.49 -16.19 30.36
C ARG A 370 -4.37 -15.54 29.56
N TYR A 371 -4.07 -14.25 29.75
CA TYR A 371 -3.08 -13.50 28.97
C TYR A 371 -1.68 -14.15 28.94
N ASN A 372 -1.26 -14.79 30.04
CA ASN A 372 0.06 -15.44 30.14
C ASN A 372 0.00 -16.94 30.53
N LYS A 373 -1.21 -17.52 30.60
CA LYS A 373 -1.42 -18.91 31.09
C LYS A 373 -2.15 -19.81 30.10
N GLY A 374 -2.64 -19.24 29.00
CA GLY A 374 -3.38 -19.99 28.00
C GLY A 374 -2.46 -20.85 27.13
N LYS A 375 -2.90 -22.08 26.82
CA LYS A 375 -2.24 -22.91 25.80
C LYS A 375 -2.36 -22.23 24.44
N GLN A 376 -1.24 -21.97 23.78
CA GLN A 376 -1.18 -21.42 22.42
C GLN A 376 -1.97 -22.31 21.45
N THR A 377 -2.69 -21.69 20.52
CA THR A 377 -3.44 -22.36 19.45
C THR A 377 -3.39 -21.50 18.20
N ASP A 378 -3.73 -22.04 17.04
CA ASP A 378 -3.75 -21.34 15.75
C ASP A 378 -5.15 -21.39 15.10
N SER A 379 -5.96 -22.39 15.43
CA SER A 379 -7.33 -22.52 14.94
C SER A 379 -8.38 -21.99 15.94
N PHE A 380 -9.34 -21.23 15.43
CA PHE A 380 -10.43 -20.63 16.19
C PHE A 380 -11.76 -20.75 15.46
N LYS A 381 -12.85 -20.73 16.24
CA LYS A 381 -14.22 -20.56 15.72
C LYS A 381 -14.78 -19.23 16.19
N ALA A 382 -15.20 -18.40 15.25
CA ALA A 382 -15.75 -17.09 15.54
C ALA A 382 -17.14 -17.19 16.18
N LEU A 383 -17.44 -16.26 17.08
CA LEU A 383 -18.77 -16.05 17.61
C LEU A 383 -19.64 -15.32 16.58
N ARG A 384 -20.92 -15.72 16.50
CA ARG A 384 -21.90 -15.07 15.61
C ARG A 384 -22.21 -13.62 15.99
N GLN A 385 -22.01 -13.27 17.25
CA GLN A 385 -22.25 -11.94 17.78
C GLN A 385 -21.18 -11.62 18.81
N ALA A 386 -20.93 -10.33 19.03
CA ALA A 386 -20.05 -9.88 20.10
C ALA A 386 -20.47 -10.56 21.41
N PRO A 387 -19.51 -11.08 22.21
CA PRO A 387 -19.84 -11.48 23.56
C PRO A 387 -20.49 -10.26 24.20
N LEU A 388 -21.68 -10.46 24.79
CA LEU A 388 -22.28 -9.41 25.62
C LEU A 388 -21.15 -8.96 26.52
N LYS A 389 -20.81 -7.65 26.50
CA LYS A 389 -19.96 -7.09 27.55
C LYS A 389 -20.62 -7.61 28.80
N GLU A 390 -20.00 -8.57 29.48
CA GLU A 390 -20.47 -8.96 30.80
C GLU A 390 -20.51 -7.62 31.49
N VAL A 391 -21.71 -7.16 31.82
CA VAL A 391 -21.86 -5.96 32.61
C VAL A 391 -21.15 -6.39 33.88
N HIS A 392 -19.87 -5.99 33.99
CA HIS A 392 -18.94 -6.44 35.04
C HIS A 392 -19.43 -5.93 36.41
N ASN A 393 -20.57 -5.27 36.45
CA ASN A 393 -21.34 -5.10 37.64
C ASN A 393 -21.95 -6.45 38.07
N LYS A 394 -21.17 -7.28 38.76
CA LYS A 394 -21.72 -8.35 39.61
C LYS A 394 -22.70 -7.82 40.67
N PHE A 395 -22.78 -6.50 40.86
CA PHE A 395 -23.50 -5.85 41.95
C PHE A 395 -24.87 -5.27 41.56
N GLY A 396 -25.45 -5.65 40.42
CA GLY A 396 -26.83 -5.28 40.05
C GLY A 396 -27.88 -6.35 40.39
N GLN A 397 -29.14 -6.10 40.05
CA GLN A 397 -30.24 -7.06 40.23
C GLN A 397 -30.85 -7.46 38.88
N ARG A 398 -31.02 -8.78 38.69
CA ARG A 398 -31.80 -9.35 37.59
C ARG A 398 -33.23 -9.61 38.05
N LEU A 399 -34.19 -9.32 37.18
CA LEU A 399 -35.59 -9.60 37.42
C LEU A 399 -36.32 -9.78 36.10
N SER A 400 -37.45 -10.48 36.15
CA SER A 400 -38.26 -10.78 34.98
C SER A 400 -39.52 -9.90 34.98
N LEU A 401 -39.78 -9.28 33.84
CA LEU A 401 -40.99 -8.50 33.60
C LEU A 401 -41.92 -9.28 32.66
N TYR A 402 -43.23 -9.25 32.90
CA TYR A 402 -44.19 -9.89 32.01
C TYR A 402 -45.16 -8.89 31.39
N SER A 403 -45.49 -9.15 30.12
CA SER A 403 -46.44 -8.36 29.33
C SER A 403 -47.28 -9.30 28.47
N ASP A 404 -48.52 -8.88 28.19
CA ASP A 404 -49.43 -9.62 27.30
C ASP A 404 -49.00 -9.50 25.82
N ARG A 405 -48.23 -8.45 25.48
CA ARG A 405 -47.71 -8.17 24.13
C ARG A 405 -46.28 -7.66 24.17
N ARG A 406 -45.54 -7.81 23.06
CA ARG A 406 -44.12 -7.41 22.96
C ARG A 406 -43.98 -5.90 23.07
N ASN A 407 -44.92 -5.17 22.47
CA ASN A 407 -44.87 -3.71 22.35
C ASN A 407 -43.47 -3.25 21.90
N SER A 408 -42.89 -2.25 22.57
CA SER A 408 -41.55 -1.78 22.26
C SER A 408 -40.44 -2.72 22.74
N LEU A 409 -40.71 -3.73 23.56
CA LEU A 409 -39.69 -4.49 24.29
C LEU A 409 -38.74 -5.24 23.35
N ALA A 410 -37.46 -4.88 23.43
CA ALA A 410 -36.38 -5.51 22.71
C ALA A 410 -35.10 -5.59 23.56
N LYS A 411 -34.33 -6.64 23.33
CA LYS A 411 -33.00 -6.81 23.93
C LYS A 411 -32.11 -5.61 23.56
N GLY A 412 -31.45 -5.04 24.56
CA GLY A 412 -30.58 -3.87 24.43
C GLY A 412 -31.24 -2.54 24.81
N GLN A 413 -32.58 -2.49 24.91
CA GLN A 413 -33.28 -1.27 25.31
C GLN A 413 -33.07 -0.90 26.77
N GLY A 414 -33.25 0.38 27.07
CA GLY A 414 -33.03 0.93 28.41
C GLY A 414 -34.11 0.53 29.42
N VAL A 415 -33.68 0.47 30.68
CA VAL A 415 -34.55 0.49 31.86
C VAL A 415 -34.33 1.81 32.57
N TYR A 416 -35.40 2.56 32.77
CA TYR A 416 -35.35 3.93 33.25
C TYR A 416 -35.96 4.09 34.64
N TYR A 417 -35.44 5.06 35.39
CA TYR A 417 -36.04 5.57 36.61
C TYR A 417 -36.01 7.10 36.55
N ARG A 418 -37.19 7.74 36.50
CA ARG A 418 -37.33 9.19 36.34
C ARG A 418 -36.60 9.72 35.11
N GLY A 419 -36.73 9.00 33.99
CA GLY A 419 -36.06 9.31 32.73
C GLY A 419 -34.56 9.01 32.67
N ILE A 420 -33.90 8.63 33.77
CA ILE A 420 -32.48 8.25 33.77
C ILE A 420 -32.35 6.76 33.48
N GLN A 421 -31.50 6.38 32.51
CA GLN A 421 -31.22 4.98 32.25
C GLN A 421 -30.40 4.36 33.38
N VAL A 422 -30.99 3.41 34.09
CA VAL A 422 -30.38 2.71 35.23
C VAL A 422 -30.13 1.23 34.95
N GLY A 423 -30.59 0.72 33.82
CA GLY A 423 -30.45 -0.68 33.43
C GLY A 423 -30.71 -0.94 31.96
N VAL A 424 -30.76 -2.22 31.61
CA VAL A 424 -30.99 -2.70 30.24
C VAL A 424 -31.88 -3.94 30.21
N ILE A 425 -32.66 -4.09 29.14
CA ILE A 425 -33.35 -5.33 28.81
C ILE A 425 -32.33 -6.31 28.22
N THR A 426 -32.11 -7.43 28.90
CA THR A 426 -31.10 -8.43 28.54
C THR A 426 -31.62 -9.55 27.65
N ASP A 427 -32.92 -9.84 27.72
CA ASP A 427 -33.59 -10.84 26.90
C ASP A 427 -35.09 -10.57 26.78
N VAL A 428 -35.71 -11.01 25.68
CA VAL A 428 -37.17 -10.96 25.49
C VAL A 428 -37.61 -12.25 24.79
N ARG A 429 -38.50 -13.00 25.44
CA ARG A 429 -38.95 -14.32 24.97
C ARG A 429 -40.41 -14.57 25.31
N LEU A 430 -41.03 -15.50 24.61
CA LEU A 430 -42.32 -16.04 25.05
C LEU A 430 -42.12 -16.94 26.27
N ASN A 431 -43.10 -16.95 27.19
CA ASN A 431 -43.12 -17.95 28.26
C ASN A 431 -43.38 -19.36 27.68
N THR A 432 -43.16 -20.40 28.49
CA THR A 432 -43.25 -21.81 28.07
C THR A 432 -44.63 -22.23 27.54
N ARG A 433 -45.68 -21.46 27.82
CA ARG A 433 -47.05 -21.70 27.34
C ARG A 433 -47.49 -20.70 26.25
N ALA A 434 -46.56 -19.90 25.71
CA ALA A 434 -46.78 -18.85 24.73
C ALA A 434 -47.87 -17.81 25.07
N LYS A 435 -48.29 -17.72 26.35
CA LYS A 435 -49.39 -16.85 26.80
C LYS A 435 -48.93 -15.41 27.03
N ASN A 436 -47.72 -15.25 27.57
CA ASN A 436 -47.16 -13.96 27.94
C ASN A 436 -45.73 -13.85 27.44
N ILE A 437 -45.28 -12.62 27.23
CA ILE A 437 -43.89 -12.30 26.96
C ILE A 437 -43.18 -12.04 28.28
N ILE A 438 -41.98 -12.60 28.41
CA ILE A 438 -41.06 -12.39 29.52
C ILE A 438 -39.89 -11.55 28.99
N ALA A 439 -39.69 -10.38 29.58
CA ALA A 439 -38.51 -9.56 29.38
C ALA A 439 -37.60 -9.68 30.60
N GLU A 440 -36.39 -10.20 30.43
CA GLU A 440 -35.39 -10.25 31.50
C GLU A 440 -34.63 -8.94 31.52
N ILE A 441 -34.63 -8.24 32.65
CA ILE A 441 -33.90 -6.98 32.80
C ILE A 441 -32.75 -7.09 33.78
N PHE A 442 -31.79 -6.18 33.64
CA PHE A 442 -30.71 -5.98 34.58
C PHE A 442 -30.65 -4.51 35.01
N VAL A 443 -30.80 -4.25 36.30
CA VAL A 443 -30.65 -2.91 36.89
C VAL A 443 -29.30 -2.83 37.58
N ASN A 444 -28.50 -1.83 37.22
CA ASN A 444 -27.13 -1.67 37.69
C ASN A 444 -27.05 -1.35 39.19
N SER A 445 -25.92 -1.65 39.85
CA SER A 445 -25.54 -1.00 41.10
C SER A 445 -25.21 0.48 40.84
N PRO A 446 -25.58 1.42 41.73
CA PRO A 446 -26.35 1.24 42.98
C PRO A 446 -27.88 1.14 42.80
N TYR A 447 -28.39 1.48 41.63
CA TYR A 447 -29.82 1.67 41.34
C TYR A 447 -30.71 0.44 41.59
N HIS A 448 -30.15 -0.76 41.67
CA HIS A 448 -30.89 -1.96 42.09
C HIS A 448 -31.54 -1.83 43.49
N ARG A 449 -31.11 -0.86 44.31
CA ARG A 449 -31.74 -0.54 45.61
C ARG A 449 -33.10 0.13 45.46
N LEU A 450 -33.39 0.76 44.32
CA LEU A 450 -34.68 1.40 44.02
C LEU A 450 -35.81 0.39 43.85
N LEU A 451 -35.47 -0.87 43.53
CA LEU A 451 -36.43 -1.94 43.32
C LEU A 451 -36.95 -2.49 44.65
N LYS A 452 -38.27 -2.38 44.84
CA LYS A 452 -39.03 -2.88 45.99
C LYS A 452 -40.16 -3.78 45.53
N GLU A 453 -40.81 -4.48 46.45
CA GLU A 453 -41.94 -5.35 46.15
C GLU A 453 -43.10 -4.61 45.44
N GLU A 454 -43.30 -3.35 45.78
CA GLU A 454 -44.40 -2.52 45.28
C GLU A 454 -44.05 -1.72 44.00
N THR A 455 -42.81 -1.83 43.50
CA THR A 455 -42.36 -1.13 42.29
C THR A 455 -43.30 -1.43 41.10
N LYS A 456 -43.66 -0.38 40.36
CA LYS A 456 -44.51 -0.46 39.16
C LYS A 456 -43.68 -0.17 37.93
N PHE A 457 -43.85 -0.99 36.90
CA PHE A 457 -43.17 -0.86 35.61
C PHE A 457 -44.19 -0.51 34.53
N TRP A 458 -43.84 0.37 33.60
CA TRP A 458 -44.63 0.64 32.40
C TRP A 458 -43.76 0.75 31.16
N ASN A 459 -44.39 0.53 30.01
CA ASN A 459 -43.72 0.69 28.73
C ASN A 459 -43.46 2.18 28.45
N VAL A 460 -42.20 2.51 28.11
CA VAL A 460 -41.83 3.82 27.56
C VAL A 460 -41.67 3.69 26.06
N SER A 461 -42.75 3.92 25.32
CA SER A 461 -42.70 3.95 23.85
C SER A 461 -43.88 4.70 23.27
N GLY A 462 -43.60 5.62 22.34
CA GLY A 462 -44.61 6.33 21.58
C GLY A 462 -44.99 7.69 22.17
N VAL A 463 -45.69 8.46 21.35
CA VAL A 463 -46.22 9.79 21.68
C VAL A 463 -47.62 9.59 22.26
N ASP A 464 -47.83 9.94 23.53
CA ASP A 464 -49.15 9.91 24.17
C ASP A 464 -49.81 11.29 24.01
N VAL A 465 -50.90 11.33 23.26
CA VAL A 465 -51.67 12.55 22.99
C VAL A 465 -53.09 12.34 23.49
N GLU A 466 -53.42 13.05 24.57
CA GLU A 466 -54.78 13.09 25.09
C GLU A 466 -55.49 14.33 24.52
N PHE A 467 -56.61 14.14 23.83
CA PHE A 467 -57.44 15.22 23.28
C PHE A 467 -58.69 15.39 24.13
N GLY A 468 -58.87 16.57 24.74
CA GLY A 468 -60.10 16.92 25.45
C GLY A 468 -60.86 18.04 24.73
N LEU A 469 -62.19 17.88 24.60
CA LEU A 469 -63.07 18.81 23.87
C LEU A 469 -63.04 20.25 24.44
N PHE A 470 -62.64 20.44 25.69
CA PHE A 470 -62.55 21.75 26.36
C PHE A 470 -61.15 22.08 26.93
N SER A 471 -60.21 21.12 26.90
CA SER A 471 -58.87 21.26 27.52
C SER A 471 -57.71 21.27 26.51
N GLY A 472 -57.99 21.12 25.21
CA GLY A 472 -56.96 21.06 24.17
C GLY A 472 -56.20 19.73 24.14
N ALA A 473 -55.09 19.69 23.41
CA ALA A 473 -54.21 18.51 23.31
C ALA A 473 -53.12 18.57 24.40
N LYS A 474 -53.13 17.60 25.32
CA LYS A 474 -52.05 17.43 26.31
C LYS A 474 -51.03 16.43 25.77
N ILE A 475 -49.82 16.92 25.49
CA ILE A 475 -48.72 16.10 24.97
C ILE A 475 -47.73 15.86 26.11
N SER A 476 -47.62 14.61 26.57
CA SER A 476 -46.60 14.24 27.54
C SER A 476 -45.39 13.68 26.79
N THR A 477 -44.31 14.46 26.69
CA THR A 477 -43.08 14.01 26.04
C THR A 477 -42.16 13.37 27.07
N GLN A 478 -41.86 12.08 26.88
CA GLN A 478 -40.68 11.47 27.51
C GLN A 478 -39.42 11.94 26.75
N SER A 479 -38.24 11.57 27.24
CA SER A 479 -36.98 11.91 26.55
C SER A 479 -37.03 11.54 25.06
N LEU A 480 -36.38 12.33 24.20
CA LEU A 480 -36.35 12.06 22.75
C LEU A 480 -35.81 10.65 22.45
N GLU A 481 -34.89 10.15 23.28
CA GLU A 481 -34.34 8.79 23.20
C GLU A 481 -35.41 7.72 23.46
N THR A 482 -36.25 7.89 24.48
CA THR A 482 -37.34 6.93 24.79
C THR A 482 -38.41 6.87 23.72
N LEU A 483 -38.61 7.94 22.94
CA LEU A 483 -39.56 7.96 21.82
C LEU A 483 -39.12 7.06 20.66
N PHE A 484 -37.81 6.99 20.37
CA PHE A 484 -37.26 6.21 19.25
C PHE A 484 -36.78 4.82 19.67
N SER A 485 -36.11 4.73 20.82
CA SER A 485 -35.44 3.51 21.27
C SER A 485 -36.36 2.58 22.03
N GLY A 486 -37.45 3.10 22.63
CA GLY A 486 -38.34 2.34 23.50
C GLY A 486 -37.69 1.86 24.81
N GLY A 487 -38.44 1.12 25.63
CA GLY A 487 -37.91 0.48 26.84
C GLY A 487 -38.95 0.32 27.94
N VAL A 488 -38.48 0.23 29.19
CA VAL A 488 -39.35 0.17 30.37
C VAL A 488 -38.90 1.20 31.41
N GLU A 489 -39.84 1.92 31.99
CA GLU A 489 -39.57 2.77 33.15
C GLU A 489 -40.29 2.23 34.38
N PHE A 490 -39.74 2.54 35.56
CA PHE A 490 -40.35 2.17 36.81
C PHE A 490 -40.35 3.29 37.84
N ALA A 491 -41.29 3.19 38.78
CA ALA A 491 -41.37 4.01 39.97
C ALA A 491 -41.64 3.13 41.19
N THR A 492 -41.15 3.61 42.33
CA THR A 492 -41.32 2.97 43.64
C THR A 492 -42.11 3.92 44.52
N PRO A 493 -43.16 3.46 45.21
CA PRO A 493 -43.98 4.31 46.07
C PRO A 493 -43.20 4.82 47.29
N GLU A 494 -43.72 5.84 47.97
CA GLU A 494 -43.13 6.37 49.21
C GLU A 494 -43.20 5.36 50.36
N ARG A 495 -44.31 4.62 50.44
CA ARG A 495 -44.48 3.51 51.39
C ARG A 495 -44.18 2.21 50.68
N PHE A 496 -43.06 1.58 51.04
CA PHE A 496 -42.61 0.32 50.47
C PHE A 496 -42.10 -0.61 51.56
N THR A 497 -42.19 -1.91 51.32
CA THR A 497 -41.58 -2.90 52.21
C THR A 497 -40.10 -3.08 51.88
N LYS A 498 -39.31 -3.57 52.84
CA LYS A 498 -37.91 -3.96 52.58
C LYS A 498 -37.79 -5.23 51.72
N ARG A 499 -38.91 -5.91 51.46
CA ARG A 499 -38.96 -7.12 50.64
C ARG A 499 -38.73 -6.78 49.17
N LYS A 500 -38.08 -7.70 48.47
CA LYS A 500 -37.81 -7.59 47.04
C LYS A 500 -38.59 -8.65 46.29
N LYS A 501 -39.19 -8.24 45.19
CA LYS A 501 -39.81 -9.12 44.21
C LYS A 501 -38.93 -9.16 42.97
N ASN A 502 -38.87 -10.31 42.30
CA ASN A 502 -38.09 -10.48 41.06
C ASN A 502 -38.97 -10.66 39.82
N TYR A 503 -40.29 -10.45 39.95
CA TYR A 503 -41.27 -10.68 38.90
C TYR A 503 -42.34 -9.57 38.90
N PHE A 504 -42.45 -8.79 37.83
CA PHE A 504 -43.39 -7.66 37.77
C PHE A 504 -44.18 -7.61 36.45
N LYS A 505 -45.39 -7.06 36.52
CA LYS A 505 -46.20 -6.76 35.33
C LYS A 505 -45.72 -5.46 34.71
N ILE A 506 -45.62 -5.43 33.38
CA ILE A 506 -45.46 -4.18 32.63
C ILE A 506 -46.86 -3.62 32.35
N HIS A 507 -47.12 -2.42 32.84
CA HIS A 507 -48.32 -1.67 32.57
C HIS A 507 -48.22 -0.96 31.21
N LYS A 508 -49.36 -0.76 30.54
CA LYS A 508 -49.40 -0.11 29.22
C LYS A 508 -48.93 1.35 29.28
N LYS A 509 -49.32 2.06 30.34
CA LYS A 509 -48.95 3.45 30.62
C LYS A 509 -48.72 3.67 32.12
N ALA A 510 -48.01 4.73 32.48
CA ALA A 510 -47.89 5.17 33.86
C ALA A 510 -49.24 5.65 34.39
N ASN A 511 -49.54 5.36 35.65
CA ASN A 511 -50.57 6.10 36.39
C ASN A 511 -49.95 7.44 36.83
N SER A 512 -50.71 8.53 36.77
CA SER A 512 -50.27 9.87 37.20
C SER A 512 -49.73 9.86 38.63
N GLU A 513 -50.35 9.11 39.54
CA GLU A 513 -49.88 8.98 40.92
C GLU A 513 -48.45 8.43 41.03
N TRP A 514 -48.06 7.51 40.13
CA TRP A 514 -46.73 6.88 40.19
C TRP A 514 -45.61 7.86 39.82
N LEU A 515 -45.93 8.83 38.97
CA LEU A 515 -45.01 9.87 38.53
C LEU A 515 -44.75 10.91 39.63
N GLU A 516 -45.68 11.03 40.59
CA GLU A 516 -45.57 11.93 41.73
C GLU A 516 -44.75 11.35 42.89
N TRP A 517 -44.52 10.03 42.91
CA TRP A 517 -43.84 9.36 44.02
C TRP A 517 -42.39 9.84 44.22
N LYS A 518 -42.08 10.24 45.47
CA LYS A 518 -40.75 10.72 45.88
C LYS A 518 -40.18 9.97 47.09
N PRO A 519 -39.95 8.65 46.99
CA PRO A 519 -39.33 7.90 48.08
C PRO A 519 -37.88 8.35 48.30
N ILE A 520 -37.46 8.38 49.56
CA ILE A 520 -36.06 8.56 49.94
C ILE A 520 -35.43 7.16 50.04
N ILE A 521 -34.54 6.83 49.11
CA ILE A 521 -33.85 5.54 49.03
C ILE A 521 -32.36 5.82 48.85
N GLU A 522 -31.54 5.31 49.76
CA GLU A 522 -30.08 5.40 49.66
C GLU A 522 -29.55 4.50 48.53
N LEU A 523 -28.76 5.09 47.63
CA LEU A 523 -28.12 4.44 46.49
C LEU A 523 -26.74 3.92 46.87
#